data_AF-A0A8C8URE2-F1
#
_entry.id   AF-A0A8C8URE2-F1
#
_cell.length_a   1.000
_cell.length_b   1.000
_cell.length_c   1.000
_cell.angle_alpha   90.00
_cell.angle_beta   90.00
_cell.angle_gamma   90.00
#
_symmetry.space_group_name_H-M   'P 1'
#
loop_
_entity.id
_entity.type
_entity.pdbx_description
1 polymer ?
#
loop_
_entity_poly.entity_id
_entity_poly.type
_entity_poly.pdbx_seq_one_letter_code
_entity_poly.pdbx_strand_id
1 'polypeptide(L)'
;MELTSAPFHKAEVFWRGFLLTVSLLTYWTSPTTAQITVEVVPPHVAEGQNILLVVHNLPARYAVINWYKGQGSLKKLIAKFVRNKSSIENGPGYTHRETIYPNGSLFINNVKMEDEELYTLHLEIDSTNHQNVTKYHTGQSSLWVNTLSLPITTKNSNPLEGEDSVALMCEPRTQNAAYLWRIHGQSLKITNRMQLSKDNNTLKIVPARRNDSGDYYCKVSNQISSKNSDPIKLELHSFMWISHFPDIPSVLIISPSNIHFHSSSNLSLSCHTDVNPPAKFFWFINGELQSSSQDRFISNININNSDPTTALSNTVTVLSKTTVKNIRVLSKWISEISAPGLEWVNNPFIC
;
A
#
# COMPACT_ATOMS: atom_id res chain seq x y z
N MET A 1 46.30 82.01 29.07
CA MET A 1 44.86 81.95 28.73
C MET A 1 44.55 80.47 28.54
N GLU A 2 44.02 79.73 29.53
CA GLU A 2 42.61 79.80 30.04
C GLU A 2 41.64 79.85 28.86
N LEU A 3 40.70 78.93 28.63
CA LEU A 3 39.78 78.14 29.47
C LEU A 3 39.31 76.90 28.61
N THR A 4 38.65 75.82 29.02
CA THR A 4 37.85 75.48 30.21
C THR A 4 37.51 73.99 30.19
N SER A 5 37.40 73.39 31.37
CA SER A 5 36.81 72.08 31.65
C SER A 5 35.28 72.08 31.49
N ALA A 6 34.69 70.98 31.01
CA ALA A 6 33.26 70.71 31.08
C ALA A 6 32.95 69.59 32.11
N PRO A 7 31.83 69.66 32.86
CA PRO A 7 31.61 68.84 34.04
C PRO A 7 30.96 67.48 33.74
N PHE A 8 31.31 66.47 34.54
CA PHE A 8 30.61 65.19 34.63
C PHE A 8 29.28 65.39 35.38
N HIS A 9 28.15 65.34 34.66
CA HIS A 9 26.84 65.20 35.29
C HIS A 9 26.58 63.74 35.67
N LYS A 10 26.68 63.43 36.96
CA LYS A 10 26.06 62.23 37.55
C LYS A 10 24.54 62.44 37.52
N ALA A 11 23.87 61.80 36.57
CA ALA A 11 22.43 61.59 36.67
C ALA A 11 22.19 60.41 37.62
N GLU A 12 21.73 60.69 38.83
CA GLU A 12 21.15 59.68 39.72
C GLU A 12 19.83 59.20 39.09
N VAL A 13 19.91 58.10 38.34
CA VAL A 13 18.74 57.42 37.80
C VAL A 13 18.00 56.74 38.96
N PHE A 14 16.71 57.04 39.10
CA PHE A 14 15.84 56.57 40.17
C PHE A 14 15.50 55.08 40.00
N TRP A 15 16.44 54.19 40.35
CA TRP A 15 16.32 52.73 40.20
C TRP A 15 15.14 52.09 40.94
N ARG A 16 14.59 52.75 41.97
CA ARG A 16 13.46 52.21 42.75
C ARG A 16 12.17 52.07 41.94
N GLY A 17 11.91 52.97 40.99
CA GLY A 17 10.71 52.90 40.14
C GLY A 17 10.78 51.77 39.10
N PHE A 18 11.96 51.58 38.50
CA PHE A 18 12.19 50.57 37.47
C PHE A 18 12.28 49.14 38.03
N LEU A 19 12.79 48.98 39.26
CA LEU A 19 12.83 47.67 39.93
C LEU A 19 11.44 47.20 40.39
N LEU A 20 10.54 48.14 40.76
CA LEU A 20 9.15 47.83 41.10
C LEU A 20 8.34 47.41 39.87
N THR A 21 8.53 48.05 38.72
CA THR A 21 7.83 47.65 37.48
C THR A 21 8.31 46.28 36.97
N VAL A 22 9.62 45.98 37.05
CA VAL A 22 10.15 44.66 36.70
C VAL A 22 9.68 43.57 37.69
N SER A 23 9.60 43.86 38.99
CA SER A 23 9.08 42.90 39.98
C SER A 23 7.58 42.60 39.81
N LEU A 24 6.77 43.59 39.43
CA LEU A 24 5.35 43.42 39.11
C LEU A 24 5.13 42.62 37.81
N LEU A 25 6.01 42.78 36.81
CA LEU A 25 5.97 42.01 35.56
C LEU A 25 6.35 40.54 35.76
N THR A 26 7.32 40.23 36.63
CA THR A 26 7.63 38.82 36.99
C THR A 26 6.57 38.17 37.89
N TYR A 27 5.75 38.98 38.58
CA TYR A 27 4.63 38.50 39.39
C TYR A 27 3.37 38.20 38.56
N TRP A 28 3.31 38.70 37.32
CA TRP A 28 2.15 38.56 36.44
C TRP A 28 2.27 37.45 35.39
N THR A 29 3.44 36.85 35.22
CA THR A 29 3.56 35.56 34.53
C THR A 29 3.41 34.44 35.54
N SER A 30 2.17 34.19 35.98
CA SER A 30 1.85 32.89 36.60
C SER A 30 2.41 31.80 35.68
N PRO A 31 3.20 30.83 36.18
CA PRO A 31 3.66 29.73 35.34
C PRO A 31 2.42 29.08 34.76
N THR A 32 2.30 29.09 33.44
CA THR A 32 1.24 28.36 32.74
C THR A 32 1.35 26.91 33.22
N THR A 33 0.40 26.45 34.03
CA THR A 33 0.38 25.06 34.49
C THR A 33 0.41 24.18 33.24
N ALA A 34 1.50 23.46 33.03
CA ALA A 34 1.67 22.64 31.83
C ALA A 34 0.50 21.65 31.76
N GLN A 35 -0.22 21.66 30.64
CA GLN A 35 -1.34 20.74 30.43
C GLN A 35 -0.82 19.31 30.31
N ILE A 36 -1.59 18.36 30.81
CA ILE A 36 -1.28 16.93 30.67
C ILE A 36 -1.30 16.56 29.19
N THR A 37 -0.28 15.87 28.72
CA THR A 37 -0.20 15.43 27.32
C THR A 37 0.13 13.95 27.26
N VAL A 38 -0.30 13.33 26.15
CA VAL A 38 -0.05 11.91 25.87
C VAL A 38 0.67 11.81 24.55
N GLU A 39 1.82 11.15 24.56
CA GLU A 39 2.65 10.89 23.40
C GLU A 39 2.69 9.39 23.10
N VAL A 40 2.58 9.00 21.83
CA VAL A 40 2.79 7.62 21.39
C VAL A 40 4.28 7.38 21.15
N VAL A 41 4.86 6.40 21.83
CA VAL A 41 6.27 6.03 21.67
C VAL A 41 6.38 4.54 21.33
N PRO A 42 6.94 4.17 20.15
CA PRO A 42 7.36 5.07 19.06
C PRO A 42 6.17 5.71 18.32
N PRO A 43 6.35 6.86 17.62
CA PRO A 43 5.26 7.57 16.92
C PRO A 43 4.73 6.84 15.68
N HIS A 44 5.49 5.89 15.15
CA HIS A 44 5.08 5.01 14.05
C HIS A 44 5.26 3.56 14.50
N VAL A 45 4.20 2.77 14.38
CA VAL A 45 4.12 1.44 14.99
C VAL A 45 3.63 0.45 13.93
N ALA A 46 4.34 -0.65 13.72
CA ALA A 46 3.82 -1.73 12.87
C ALA A 46 2.99 -2.73 13.70
N GLU A 47 2.06 -3.41 13.05
CA GLU A 47 1.37 -4.56 13.64
C GLU A 47 2.38 -5.58 14.19
N GLY A 48 2.09 -6.14 15.37
CA GLY A 48 2.99 -7.05 16.07
C GLY A 48 3.87 -6.38 17.15
N GLN A 49 3.98 -5.05 17.13
CA GLN A 49 4.94 -4.31 17.96
C GLN A 49 4.35 -3.83 19.28
N ASN A 50 5.22 -3.42 20.19
CA ASN A 50 4.83 -2.89 21.49
C ASN A 50 4.90 -1.37 21.49
N ILE A 51 3.98 -0.73 22.21
CA ILE A 51 3.93 0.72 22.31
C ILE A 51 3.76 1.16 23.75
N LEU A 52 4.16 2.41 23.98
CA LEU A 52 3.92 3.10 25.22
C LEU A 52 3.25 4.44 24.93
N LEU A 53 2.06 4.63 25.49
CA LEU A 53 1.39 5.93 25.57
C LEU A 53 1.95 6.65 26.80
N VAL A 54 2.95 7.49 26.57
CA VAL A 54 3.69 8.20 27.61
C VAL A 54 2.87 9.41 28.06
N VAL A 55 2.63 9.49 29.37
CA VAL A 55 1.95 10.63 29.98
C VAL A 55 2.98 11.63 30.48
N HIS A 56 2.89 12.87 29.98
CA HIS A 56 3.72 13.98 30.41
C HIS A 56 2.92 14.96 31.27
N ASN A 57 3.62 15.69 32.14
CA ASN A 57 3.03 16.71 33.04
C ASN A 57 1.94 16.14 33.97
N LEU A 58 2.10 14.90 34.44
CA LEU A 58 1.17 14.29 35.39
C LEU A 58 1.18 15.07 36.72
N PRO A 59 0.04 15.56 37.22
CA PRO A 59 -0.02 16.31 38.47
C PRO A 59 0.47 15.50 39.69
N ALA A 60 1.18 16.17 40.60
CA ALA A 60 1.66 15.55 41.83
C ALA A 60 0.52 15.00 42.72
N ARG A 61 -0.67 15.61 42.65
CA ARG A 61 -1.87 15.21 43.40
C ARG A 61 -2.94 14.67 42.45
N TYR A 62 -3.10 13.34 42.43
CA TYR A 62 -4.21 12.67 41.75
C TYR A 62 -4.68 11.47 42.59
N ALA A 63 -5.96 11.12 42.46
CA ALA A 63 -6.58 9.99 43.14
C ALA A 63 -6.68 8.77 42.23
N VAL A 64 -7.18 8.96 40.99
CA VAL A 64 -7.50 7.87 40.05
C VAL A 64 -7.05 8.23 38.64
N ILE A 65 -6.55 7.23 37.91
CA ILE A 65 -6.23 7.29 36.49
C ILE A 65 -7.12 6.29 35.75
N ASN A 66 -7.83 6.74 34.72
CA ASN A 66 -8.64 5.90 33.86
C ASN A 66 -8.13 6.00 32.41
N TRP A 67 -7.89 4.86 31.79
CA TRP A 67 -7.58 4.77 30.36
C TRP A 67 -8.75 4.20 29.57
N TYR A 68 -9.08 4.84 28.45
CA TYR A 68 -10.15 4.43 27.56
C TYR A 68 -9.66 4.27 26.14
N LYS A 69 -10.22 3.27 25.45
CA LYS A 69 -10.15 3.16 23.98
C LYS A 69 -11.32 3.97 23.38
N GLY A 70 -11.03 5.04 22.66
CA GLY A 70 -11.98 6.01 22.15
C GLY A 70 -12.22 7.19 23.10
N GLN A 71 -13.38 7.84 23.00
CA GLN A 71 -13.69 9.14 23.61
C GLN A 71 -14.15 9.08 25.09
N GLY A 72 -13.64 8.14 25.88
CA GLY A 72 -13.90 8.11 27.33
C GLY A 72 -15.18 7.36 27.77
N SER A 73 -15.74 6.47 26.95
CA SER A 73 -16.92 5.67 27.31
C SER A 73 -16.58 4.57 28.33
N LEU A 74 -17.39 4.42 29.39
CA LEU A 74 -17.22 3.35 30.40
C LEU A 74 -17.20 1.94 29.79
N LYS A 75 -17.93 1.71 28.70
CA LYS A 75 -17.92 0.42 27.97
C LYS A 75 -16.57 0.12 27.30
N LYS A 76 -15.73 1.14 27.14
CA LYS A 76 -14.41 1.07 26.52
C LYS A 76 -13.28 1.40 27.50
N LEU A 77 -13.56 1.35 28.80
CA LEU A 77 -12.54 1.48 29.85
C LEU A 77 -11.57 0.30 29.71
N ILE A 78 -10.29 0.60 29.52
CA ILE A 78 -9.21 -0.38 29.44
C ILE A 78 -8.83 -0.81 30.85
N ALA A 79 -8.39 0.15 31.67
CA ALA A 79 -8.03 -0.11 33.06
C ALA A 79 -8.08 1.19 33.88
N LYS A 80 -8.18 1.00 35.19
CA LYS A 80 -8.26 2.04 36.20
C LYS A 80 -7.18 1.80 37.25
N PHE A 81 -6.39 2.83 37.54
CA PHE A 81 -5.36 2.79 38.59
C PHE A 81 -5.76 3.70 39.75
N VAL A 82 -5.83 3.13 40.95
CA VAL A 82 -6.16 3.85 42.18
C VAL A 82 -4.88 4.05 42.99
N ARG A 83 -4.44 5.31 43.10
CA ARG A 83 -3.13 5.64 43.71
C ARG A 83 -3.01 5.16 45.15
N ASN A 84 -4.02 5.44 45.98
CA ASN A 84 -3.98 5.14 47.42
C ASN A 84 -3.82 3.63 47.71
N LYS A 85 -4.48 2.79 46.89
CA LYS A 85 -4.39 1.32 47.02
C LYS A 85 -3.24 0.72 46.20
N SER A 86 -2.61 1.52 45.34
CA SER A 86 -1.67 1.04 44.30
C SER A 86 -2.24 -0.15 43.52
N SER A 87 -3.55 -0.13 43.27
CA SER A 87 -4.27 -1.23 42.65
C SER A 87 -4.70 -0.89 41.22
N ILE A 88 -4.62 -1.87 40.33
CA ILE A 88 -5.11 -1.79 38.96
C ILE A 88 -6.39 -2.61 38.86
N GLU A 89 -7.45 -1.98 38.40
CA GLU A 89 -8.76 -2.59 38.11
C GLU A 89 -8.95 -2.62 36.59
N ASN A 90 -9.09 -3.81 36.01
CA ASN A 90 -9.30 -3.95 34.57
C ASN A 90 -10.75 -3.63 34.20
N GLY A 91 -10.93 -2.89 33.11
CA GLY A 91 -12.25 -2.54 32.58
C GLY A 91 -12.75 -3.48 31.49
N PRO A 92 -13.95 -3.25 30.94
CA PRO A 92 -14.54 -4.09 29.89
C PRO A 92 -13.77 -4.08 28.56
N GLY A 93 -12.95 -3.06 28.32
CA GLY A 93 -12.10 -2.92 27.14
C GLY A 93 -10.71 -3.53 27.28
N TYR A 94 -10.42 -4.21 28.39
CA TYR A 94 -9.15 -4.88 28.62
C TYR A 94 -8.99 -6.13 27.74
N THR A 95 -7.90 -6.24 26.99
CA THR A 95 -7.64 -7.36 26.07
C THR A 95 -6.48 -8.25 26.53
N HIS A 96 -6.05 -8.12 27.79
CA HIS A 96 -4.87 -8.80 28.36
C HIS A 96 -3.54 -8.39 27.74
N ARG A 97 -3.52 -7.33 26.94
CA ARG A 97 -2.30 -6.79 26.30
C ARG A 97 -1.85 -5.49 26.92
N GLU A 98 -2.72 -4.86 27.70
CA GLU A 98 -2.52 -3.54 28.25
C GLU A 98 -1.93 -3.59 29.66
N THR A 99 -1.13 -2.60 30.04
CA THR A 99 -0.60 -2.46 31.41
C THR A 99 -0.46 -0.99 31.75
N ILE A 100 -1.10 -0.55 32.84
CA ILE A 100 -0.96 0.82 33.35
C ILE A 100 0.22 0.88 34.32
N TYR A 101 1.09 1.87 34.15
CA TYR A 101 2.17 2.17 35.07
C TYR A 101 1.78 3.26 36.09
N PRO A 102 2.41 3.29 37.29
CA PRO A 102 2.16 4.33 38.30
C PRO A 102 2.43 5.77 37.84
N ASN A 103 3.23 5.96 36.79
CA ASN A 103 3.44 7.25 36.14
C ASN A 103 2.30 7.63 35.17
N GLY A 104 1.20 6.87 35.17
CA GLY A 104 0.03 7.07 34.32
C GLY A 104 0.17 6.57 32.88
N SER A 105 1.35 6.15 32.45
CA SER A 105 1.57 5.67 31.08
C SER A 105 0.90 4.32 30.84
N LEU A 106 0.41 4.09 29.62
CA LEU A 106 -0.22 2.84 29.21
C LEU A 106 0.67 2.09 28.22
N PHE A 107 1.08 0.87 28.58
CA PHE A 107 1.75 -0.05 27.68
C PHE A 107 0.73 -0.93 26.97
N ILE A 108 0.94 -1.16 25.68
CA ILE A 108 0.14 -2.11 24.88
C ILE A 108 1.11 -3.06 24.17
N ASN A 109 0.99 -4.35 24.49
CA ASN A 109 1.78 -5.43 23.90
C ASN A 109 1.15 -5.90 22.59
N ASN A 110 1.97 -6.18 21.58
CA ASN A 110 1.53 -6.80 20.32
C ASN A 110 0.30 -6.06 19.72
N VAL A 111 0.53 -4.82 19.31
CA VAL A 111 -0.46 -3.93 18.69
C VAL A 111 -0.98 -4.53 17.40
N LYS A 112 -2.29 -4.43 17.20
CA LYS A 112 -3.00 -4.92 16.01
C LYS A 112 -3.61 -3.76 15.22
N MET A 113 -4.02 -4.04 13.99
CA MET A 113 -4.74 -3.05 13.17
C MET A 113 -6.03 -2.53 13.83
N GLU A 114 -6.73 -3.38 14.58
CA GLU A 114 -7.93 -3.00 15.35
C GLU A 114 -7.64 -2.02 16.52
N ASP A 115 -6.38 -1.75 16.82
CA ASP A 115 -5.97 -0.82 17.88
C ASP A 115 -5.77 0.61 17.40
N GLU A 116 -5.80 0.87 16.08
CA GLU A 116 -5.70 2.21 15.48
C GLU A 116 -6.94 3.06 15.81
N GLU A 117 -6.93 3.65 17.00
CA GLU A 117 -8.03 4.43 17.54
C GLU A 117 -7.47 5.58 18.42
N LEU A 118 -8.36 6.50 18.80
CA LEU A 118 -8.08 7.49 19.84
C LEU A 118 -7.94 6.80 21.19
N TYR A 119 -6.93 7.13 21.99
CA TYR A 119 -6.83 6.74 23.39
C TYR A 119 -7.01 7.95 24.28
N THR A 120 -7.87 7.83 25.28
CA THR A 120 -8.19 8.93 26.21
C THR A 120 -7.79 8.56 27.63
N LEU A 121 -7.01 9.45 28.26
CA LEU A 121 -6.65 9.42 29.67
C LEU A 121 -7.55 10.39 30.43
N HIS A 122 -8.28 9.91 31.45
CA HIS A 122 -8.95 10.78 32.43
C HIS A 122 -8.27 10.67 33.79
N LEU A 123 -7.95 11.82 34.36
CA LEU A 123 -7.37 11.94 35.68
C LEU A 123 -8.37 12.55 36.66
N GLU A 124 -8.57 11.90 37.80
CA GLU A 124 -9.34 12.43 38.92
C GLU A 124 -8.40 13.00 39.97
N ILE A 125 -8.51 14.30 40.27
CA ILE A 125 -7.68 14.97 41.27
C ILE A 125 -8.31 14.85 42.66
N ASP A 126 -7.48 14.54 43.65
CA ASP A 126 -7.86 14.54 45.06
C ASP A 126 -8.10 15.99 45.54
N SER A 127 -9.33 16.27 45.99
CA SER A 127 -9.69 17.57 46.54
C SER A 127 -9.26 17.63 48.00
N THR A 128 -8.52 18.66 48.39
CA THR A 128 -8.11 18.89 49.79
C THR A 128 -9.28 19.14 50.74
N ASN A 129 -10.47 19.42 50.21
CA ASN A 129 -11.71 19.43 50.98
C ASN A 129 -12.47 18.14 50.66
N HIS A 130 -12.74 17.32 51.67
CA HIS A 130 -13.45 16.02 51.64
C HIS A 130 -14.89 16.03 51.06
N GLN A 131 -15.19 16.92 50.11
CA GLN A 131 -16.43 16.96 49.37
C GLN A 131 -16.10 17.06 47.88
N ASN A 132 -16.00 15.89 47.26
CA ASN A 132 -16.08 15.63 45.82
C ASN A 132 -14.84 15.99 44.95
N VAL A 133 -14.43 15.02 44.13
CA VAL A 133 -13.48 15.16 43.02
C VAL A 133 -13.99 16.25 42.09
N THR A 134 -13.31 17.39 41.98
CA THR A 134 -13.85 18.58 41.28
C THR A 134 -13.08 18.99 40.03
N LYS A 135 -11.98 18.32 39.66
CA LYS A 135 -11.27 18.61 38.40
C LYS A 135 -10.80 17.34 37.69
N TYR A 136 -11.27 17.20 36.44
CA TYR A 136 -10.79 16.21 35.49
C TYR A 136 -9.72 16.86 34.61
N HIS A 137 -8.59 16.20 34.47
CA HIS A 137 -7.65 16.50 33.39
C HIS A 137 -7.75 15.38 32.36
N THR A 138 -7.76 15.79 31.09
CA THR A 138 -7.90 14.86 29.97
C THR A 138 -6.67 14.98 29.08
N GLY A 139 -6.01 13.84 28.85
CA GLY A 139 -4.96 13.69 27.86
C GLY A 139 -5.44 12.77 26.75
N GLN A 140 -5.06 13.04 25.50
CA GLN A 140 -5.50 12.27 24.35
C GLN A 140 -4.36 12.06 23.37
N SER A 141 -4.33 10.89 22.74
CA SER A 141 -3.41 10.59 21.65
C SER A 141 -4.05 9.60 20.69
N SER A 142 -3.89 9.86 19.39
CA SER A 142 -4.32 8.91 18.35
C SER A 142 -3.18 7.95 18.06
N LEU A 143 -3.45 6.66 18.18
CA LEU A 143 -2.51 5.64 17.77
C LEU A 143 -2.62 5.46 16.26
N TRP A 144 -1.49 5.57 15.56
CA TRP A 144 -1.37 5.27 14.13
C TRP A 144 -0.59 3.97 13.97
N VAL A 145 -1.24 2.95 13.39
CA VAL A 145 -0.61 1.66 13.12
C VAL A 145 -0.23 1.64 11.65
N ASN A 146 1.05 1.79 11.37
CA ASN A 146 1.57 1.75 10.01
C ASN A 146 1.46 0.33 9.47
N THR A 147 0.64 0.18 8.44
CA THR A 147 0.84 -0.84 7.41
C THR A 147 2.05 -0.41 6.59
N LEU A 148 3.26 -0.60 7.11
CA LEU A 148 4.40 -0.74 6.22
C LEU A 148 4.16 -2.02 5.39
N SER A 149 3.31 -1.95 4.37
CA SER A 149 3.52 -2.80 3.22
C SER A 149 4.87 -2.35 2.69
N LEU A 150 5.81 -3.29 2.61
CA LEU A 150 7.12 -3.02 2.05
C LEU A 150 7.09 -3.58 0.63
N PRO A 151 6.37 -2.97 -0.33
CA PRO A 151 6.34 -3.52 -1.67
C PRO A 151 7.77 -3.56 -2.21
N ILE A 152 8.14 -4.70 -2.78
CA ILE A 152 9.33 -4.78 -3.60
C ILE A 152 8.93 -4.33 -5.00
N THR A 153 9.50 -3.24 -5.48
CA THR A 153 9.31 -2.77 -6.86
C THR A 153 10.44 -3.29 -7.75
N THR A 154 10.08 -3.76 -8.94
CA THR A 154 11.03 -4.16 -9.98
C THR A 154 10.66 -3.49 -11.29
N LYS A 155 11.66 -3.00 -12.03
CA LYS A 155 11.45 -2.45 -13.38
C LYS A 155 11.46 -3.51 -14.48
N ASN A 156 11.99 -4.70 -14.18
CA ASN A 156 12.04 -5.82 -15.11
C ASN A 156 11.64 -7.10 -14.35
N SER A 157 10.34 -7.43 -14.41
CA SER A 157 9.80 -8.64 -13.75
C SER A 157 10.16 -9.91 -14.51
N ASN A 158 10.44 -9.82 -15.81
CA ASN A 158 10.68 -10.96 -16.71
C ASN A 158 11.96 -10.75 -17.55
N PRO A 159 13.14 -10.81 -16.94
CA PRO A 159 14.40 -10.52 -17.60
C PRO A 159 14.85 -11.67 -18.50
N LEU A 160 15.46 -11.33 -19.63
CA LEU A 160 16.12 -12.30 -20.52
C LEU A 160 17.45 -12.75 -19.90
N GLU A 161 17.62 -14.07 -19.79
CA GLU A 161 18.84 -14.67 -19.23
C GLU A 161 20.10 -14.22 -19.97
N GLY A 162 21.12 -13.77 -19.23
CA GLY A 162 22.45 -13.46 -19.76
C GLY A 162 22.62 -12.06 -20.36
N GLU A 163 21.52 -11.36 -20.67
CA GLU A 163 21.54 -10.02 -21.28
C GLU A 163 20.95 -8.96 -20.34
N ASP A 164 19.84 -9.27 -19.68
CA ASP A 164 19.14 -8.31 -18.84
C ASP A 164 19.70 -8.21 -17.42
N SER A 165 19.59 -7.00 -16.88
CA SER A 165 19.80 -6.74 -15.45
C SER A 165 18.49 -6.62 -14.71
N VAL A 166 18.45 -7.16 -13.49
CA VAL A 166 17.31 -7.02 -12.57
C VAL A 166 17.68 -6.07 -11.46
N ALA A 167 16.78 -5.16 -11.11
CA ALA A 167 16.89 -4.32 -9.92
C ALA A 167 15.62 -4.49 -9.09
N LEU A 168 15.75 -5.14 -7.95
CA LEU A 168 14.70 -5.26 -6.93
C LEU A 168 14.92 -4.15 -5.90
N MET A 169 13.88 -3.38 -5.61
CA MET A 169 13.96 -2.25 -4.67
C MET A 169 12.91 -2.40 -3.58
N CYS A 170 13.35 -2.33 -2.32
CA CYS A 170 12.49 -2.41 -1.15
C CYS A 170 12.02 -1.00 -0.77
N GLU A 171 10.73 -0.70 -0.96
CA GLU A 171 10.13 0.61 -0.66
C GLU A 171 9.12 0.51 0.49
N PRO A 172 8.87 1.60 1.24
CA PRO A 172 9.52 2.90 1.18
C PRO A 172 10.89 2.94 1.90
N ARG A 173 11.71 3.94 1.55
CA ARG A 173 12.96 4.24 2.27
C ARG A 173 12.64 4.79 3.66
N THR A 174 13.23 4.18 4.68
CA THR A 174 13.04 4.56 6.08
C THR A 174 14.37 5.08 6.65
N GLN A 175 14.36 6.23 7.33
CA GLN A 175 15.56 6.76 7.98
C GLN A 175 16.01 5.82 9.11
N ASN A 176 17.33 5.64 9.25
CA ASN A 176 17.96 4.77 10.27
C ASN A 176 17.49 3.31 10.25
N ALA A 177 17.05 2.82 9.08
CA ALA A 177 16.70 1.42 8.87
C ALA A 177 17.83 0.66 8.16
N ALA A 178 18.07 -0.56 8.60
CA ALA A 178 18.91 -1.53 7.92
C ALA A 178 18.05 -2.47 7.06
N TYR A 179 18.49 -2.70 5.84
CA TYR A 179 17.84 -3.57 4.85
C TYR A 179 18.63 -4.88 4.67
N LEU A 180 17.93 -6.00 4.69
CA LEU A 180 18.50 -7.33 4.47
C LEU A 180 17.66 -8.10 3.45
N TRP A 181 18.28 -8.50 2.35
CA TRP A 181 17.64 -9.32 1.32
C TRP A 181 17.66 -10.80 1.67
N ARG A 182 16.55 -11.48 1.39
CA ARG A 182 16.38 -12.92 1.58
C ARG A 182 15.75 -13.57 0.36
N ILE A 183 16.09 -14.85 0.18
CA ILE A 183 15.55 -15.71 -0.89
C ILE A 183 15.23 -17.09 -0.30
N HIS A 184 14.07 -17.66 -0.63
CA HIS A 184 13.65 -19.00 -0.17
C HIS A 184 13.74 -19.20 1.36
N GLY A 185 13.40 -18.19 2.16
CA GLY A 185 13.49 -18.28 3.62
C GLY A 185 14.87 -17.92 4.23
N GLN A 186 15.92 -17.81 3.41
CA GLN A 186 17.31 -17.68 3.86
C GLN A 186 17.93 -16.32 3.50
N SER A 187 18.96 -15.91 4.24
CA SER A 187 19.74 -14.71 3.90
C SER A 187 20.38 -14.86 2.51
N LEU A 188 20.18 -13.85 1.65
CA LEU A 188 20.73 -13.86 0.30
C LEU A 188 22.26 -13.87 0.35
N LYS A 189 22.87 -14.86 -0.29
CA LYS A 189 24.33 -14.93 -0.46
C LYS A 189 24.74 -14.02 -1.62
N ILE A 190 25.41 -12.93 -1.31
CA ILE A 190 25.90 -12.00 -2.33
C ILE A 190 27.02 -12.67 -3.13
N THR A 191 26.84 -12.71 -4.45
CA THR A 191 27.84 -13.20 -5.41
C THR A 191 28.50 -12.02 -6.13
N ASN A 192 29.58 -12.26 -6.88
CA ASN A 192 30.25 -11.25 -7.70
C ASN A 192 29.35 -10.59 -8.77
N ARG A 193 28.22 -11.23 -9.13
CA ARG A 193 27.23 -10.70 -10.07
C ARG A 193 26.17 -9.82 -9.42
N MET A 194 26.11 -9.78 -8.09
CA MET A 194 25.10 -9.05 -7.33
C MET A 194 25.70 -7.79 -6.74
N GLN A 195 24.98 -6.67 -6.83
CA GLN A 195 25.38 -5.38 -6.31
C GLN A 195 24.27 -4.83 -5.41
N LEU A 196 24.61 -4.53 -4.16
CA LEU A 196 23.73 -3.82 -3.24
C LEU A 196 23.97 -2.31 -3.35
N SER A 197 22.91 -1.52 -3.21
CA SER A 197 23.04 -0.07 -3.01
C SER A 197 23.77 0.25 -1.70
N LYS A 198 24.20 1.50 -1.53
CA LYS A 198 24.92 1.96 -0.32
C LYS A 198 24.13 1.74 0.97
N ASP A 199 22.79 1.80 0.87
CA ASP A 199 21.83 1.58 1.95
C ASP A 199 21.21 0.17 1.95
N ASN A 200 21.71 -0.74 1.09
CA ASN A 200 21.26 -2.12 0.91
C ASN A 200 19.77 -2.31 0.55
N ASN A 201 19.02 -1.24 0.26
CA ASN A 201 17.60 -1.33 -0.07
C ASN A 201 17.32 -1.77 -1.51
N THR A 202 18.33 -1.72 -2.39
CA THR A 202 18.23 -2.14 -3.77
C THR A 202 19.24 -3.25 -4.04
N LEU A 203 18.74 -4.38 -4.53
CA LEU A 203 19.53 -5.49 -5.04
C LEU A 203 19.53 -5.44 -6.56
N LYS A 204 20.71 -5.31 -7.16
CA LYS A 204 20.92 -5.41 -8.60
C LYS A 204 21.64 -6.70 -8.96
N ILE A 205 21.15 -7.44 -9.95
CA ILE A 205 21.74 -8.70 -10.44
C ILE A 205 22.17 -8.50 -11.89
N VAL A 206 23.46 -8.69 -12.18
CA VAL A 206 24.05 -8.45 -13.51
C VAL A 206 25.16 -9.47 -13.84
N PRO A 207 25.05 -10.23 -14.95
CA PRO A 207 23.82 -10.53 -15.69
C PRO A 207 22.91 -11.47 -14.87
N ALA A 208 21.60 -11.38 -15.06
CA ALA A 208 20.66 -12.31 -14.42
C ALA A 208 20.72 -13.71 -15.05
N ARG A 209 20.68 -14.76 -14.23
CA ARG A 209 20.77 -16.18 -14.66
C ARG A 209 19.63 -16.99 -14.09
N ARG A 210 19.26 -18.11 -14.74
CA ARG A 210 18.17 -18.99 -14.26
C ARG A 210 18.24 -19.35 -12.77
N ASN A 211 19.45 -19.55 -12.23
CA ASN A 211 19.68 -19.88 -10.81
C ASN A 211 19.41 -18.72 -9.83
N ASP A 212 19.17 -17.50 -10.33
CA ASP A 212 18.75 -16.37 -9.52
C ASP A 212 17.21 -16.30 -9.37
N SER A 213 16.46 -17.22 -9.98
CA SER A 213 14.99 -17.28 -9.83
C SER A 213 14.59 -17.71 -8.42
N GLY A 214 13.48 -17.17 -7.92
CA GLY A 214 12.97 -17.51 -6.59
C GLY A 214 12.11 -16.41 -5.97
N ASP A 215 11.64 -16.69 -4.75
CA ASP A 215 10.86 -15.75 -3.95
C ASP A 215 11.79 -14.87 -3.11
N TYR A 216 11.88 -13.60 -3.49
CA TYR A 216 12.66 -12.59 -2.81
C TYR A 216 11.81 -11.82 -1.82
N TYR A 217 12.35 -11.54 -0.64
CA TYR A 217 11.74 -10.63 0.31
C TYR A 217 12.82 -9.82 1.03
N CYS A 218 12.50 -8.57 1.38
CA CYS A 218 13.38 -7.72 2.16
C CYS A 218 12.93 -7.71 3.61
N LYS A 219 13.90 -7.83 4.53
CA LYS A 219 13.71 -7.59 5.94
C LYS A 219 14.23 -6.20 6.26
N VAL A 220 13.38 -5.35 6.83
CA VAL A 220 13.71 -4.01 7.27
C VAL A 220 13.73 -4.00 8.79
N SER A 221 14.79 -3.46 9.37
CA SER A 221 14.95 -3.36 10.83
C SER A 221 15.49 -2.01 11.23
N ASN A 222 14.96 -1.43 12.29
CA ASN A 222 15.53 -0.30 13.00
C ASN A 222 15.84 -0.73 14.45
N GLN A 223 16.31 0.20 15.30
CA GLN A 223 16.67 -0.11 16.70
C GLN A 223 15.52 -0.68 17.54
N ILE A 224 14.28 -0.43 17.12
CA ILE A 224 13.08 -0.72 17.91
C ILE A 224 12.33 -1.94 17.35
N SER A 225 12.54 -2.25 16.08
CA SER A 225 11.50 -2.89 15.29
C SER A 225 12.08 -3.64 14.09
N SER A 226 11.45 -4.74 13.69
CA SER A 226 11.82 -5.48 12.48
C SER A 226 10.60 -6.07 11.78
N LYS A 227 10.54 -5.92 10.46
CA LYS A 227 9.44 -6.38 9.60
C LYS A 227 9.96 -6.97 8.28
N ASN A 228 9.21 -7.90 7.70
CA ASN A 228 9.47 -8.45 6.38
C ASN A 228 8.50 -7.86 5.35
N SER A 229 8.94 -7.74 4.10
CA SER A 229 8.05 -7.49 2.95
C SER A 229 7.24 -8.72 2.57
N ASP A 230 6.22 -8.47 1.75
CA ASP A 230 5.61 -9.52 0.94
C ASP A 230 6.65 -10.07 -0.06
N PRO A 231 6.60 -11.37 -0.38
CA PRO A 231 7.52 -11.97 -1.33
C PRO A 231 7.20 -11.55 -2.77
N ILE A 232 8.24 -11.30 -3.57
CA ILE A 232 8.14 -11.14 -5.02
C ILE A 232 8.80 -12.32 -5.72
N LYS A 233 8.09 -12.93 -6.66
CA LYS A 233 8.59 -14.05 -7.46
C LYS A 233 9.36 -13.50 -8.66
N LEU A 234 10.65 -13.84 -8.77
CA LEU A 234 11.48 -13.55 -9.94
C LEU A 234 11.57 -14.81 -10.81
N GLU A 235 11.04 -14.74 -12.03
CA GLU A 235 11.14 -15.80 -13.04
C GLU A 235 12.00 -15.34 -14.21
N LEU A 236 13.08 -16.06 -14.50
CA LEU A 236 14.00 -15.78 -15.62
C LEU A 236 13.77 -16.77 -16.75
N HIS A 237 13.56 -16.25 -17.96
CA HIS A 237 13.37 -17.07 -19.16
C HIS A 237 14.65 -17.09 -20.01
N SER A 238 15.04 -18.28 -20.47
CA SER A 238 16.23 -18.49 -21.29
C SER A 238 15.97 -18.21 -22.77
N PHE A 239 16.88 -17.51 -23.46
CA PHE A 239 16.83 -17.33 -24.93
C PHE A 239 16.85 -18.68 -25.68
N MET A 240 17.49 -19.70 -25.09
CA MET A 240 17.52 -21.05 -25.65
C MET A 240 16.16 -21.76 -25.55
N TRP A 241 15.30 -21.41 -24.60
CA TRP A 241 13.91 -21.89 -24.55
C TRP A 241 13.07 -21.28 -25.68
N ILE A 242 13.21 -19.97 -25.92
CA ILE A 242 12.52 -19.25 -27.01
C ILE A 242 12.90 -19.80 -28.39
N SER A 243 14.14 -20.24 -28.56
CA SER A 243 14.68 -20.72 -29.84
C SER A 243 14.58 -22.24 -30.05
N HIS A 244 14.67 -23.05 -28.99
CA HIS A 244 14.62 -24.52 -29.10
C HIS A 244 13.20 -25.10 -29.00
N PHE A 245 12.25 -24.34 -28.46
CA PHE A 245 10.82 -24.62 -28.50
C PHE A 245 10.07 -23.40 -29.05
N PRO A 246 10.09 -23.17 -30.38
CA PRO A 246 9.21 -22.21 -31.03
C PRO A 246 7.79 -22.80 -31.12
N ASP A 247 7.27 -23.34 -30.02
CA ASP A 247 5.93 -23.88 -30.00
C ASP A 247 4.95 -22.71 -30.06
N ILE A 248 4.57 -22.34 -31.28
CA ILE A 248 3.19 -21.96 -31.53
C ILE A 248 2.46 -23.26 -31.91
N PRO A 249 1.81 -23.92 -30.94
CA PRO A 249 0.46 -24.35 -31.24
C PRO A 249 -0.46 -24.13 -30.04
N SER A 250 -0.75 -22.88 -29.73
CA SER A 250 -2.05 -22.59 -29.12
C SER A 250 -3.09 -22.43 -30.23
N VAL A 251 -4.11 -23.27 -30.22
CA VAL A 251 -5.24 -23.14 -31.15
C VAL A 251 -5.93 -21.82 -30.83
N LEU A 252 -6.00 -20.90 -31.80
CA LEU A 252 -6.84 -19.72 -31.68
C LEU A 252 -8.28 -20.19 -31.85
N ILE A 253 -9.04 -20.16 -30.76
CA ILE A 253 -10.44 -20.56 -30.81
C ILE A 253 -11.27 -19.29 -30.76
N ILE A 254 -12.02 -19.04 -31.83
CA ILE A 254 -13.00 -17.96 -31.90
C ILE A 254 -14.39 -18.53 -31.59
N SER A 255 -14.87 -18.33 -30.36
CA SER A 255 -16.23 -18.70 -29.97
C SER A 255 -17.26 -17.69 -30.47
N PRO A 256 -18.54 -18.08 -30.70
CA PRO A 256 -19.10 -19.45 -30.68
C PRO A 256 -18.76 -20.24 -31.97
N SER A 257 -18.71 -21.57 -31.97
CA SER A 257 -18.37 -22.34 -33.18
C SER A 257 -19.35 -22.19 -34.36
N ASN A 258 -20.56 -21.70 -34.11
CA ASN A 258 -21.57 -21.48 -35.15
C ASN A 258 -21.10 -20.43 -36.17
N ILE A 259 -21.32 -20.72 -37.45
CA ILE A 259 -20.99 -19.86 -38.60
C ILE A 259 -22.22 -19.21 -39.23
N HIS A 260 -23.44 -19.57 -38.82
CA HIS A 260 -24.69 -19.07 -39.40
C HIS A 260 -25.41 -18.15 -38.42
N PHE A 261 -25.66 -16.91 -38.84
CA PHE A 261 -26.40 -15.93 -38.04
C PHE A 261 -27.44 -15.23 -38.89
N HIS A 262 -28.52 -14.80 -38.26
CA HIS A 262 -29.56 -14.03 -38.94
C HIS A 262 -29.18 -12.55 -39.01
N SER A 263 -29.55 -11.90 -40.11
CA SER A 263 -29.43 -10.44 -40.22
C SER A 263 -30.13 -9.75 -39.04
N SER A 264 -29.51 -8.67 -38.55
CA SER A 264 -29.97 -7.91 -37.37
C SER A 264 -29.89 -8.63 -36.02
N SER A 265 -29.19 -9.77 -35.95
CA SER A 265 -28.85 -10.40 -34.65
C SER A 265 -27.59 -9.78 -34.03
N ASN A 266 -27.40 -10.02 -32.73
CA ASN A 266 -26.21 -9.61 -31.99
C ASN A 266 -25.25 -10.80 -31.84
N LEU A 267 -23.96 -10.55 -32.04
CA LEU A 267 -22.91 -11.57 -31.95
C LEU A 267 -21.80 -11.11 -31.02
N SER A 268 -21.44 -11.98 -30.08
CA SER A 268 -20.22 -11.83 -29.28
C SER A 268 -19.20 -12.84 -29.75
N LEU A 269 -18.04 -12.36 -30.19
CA LEU A 269 -16.88 -13.17 -30.53
C LEU A 269 -15.88 -13.09 -29.38
N SER A 270 -15.39 -14.24 -28.91
CA SER A 270 -14.30 -14.28 -27.93
C SER A 270 -13.15 -15.11 -28.48
N CYS A 271 -11.94 -14.60 -28.33
CA CYS A 271 -10.72 -15.26 -28.76
C CYS A 271 -9.99 -15.81 -27.53
N HIS A 272 -9.64 -17.10 -27.55
CA HIS A 272 -8.90 -17.74 -26.47
C HIS A 272 -7.59 -18.34 -26.97
N THR A 273 -6.56 -18.29 -26.11
CA THR A 273 -5.22 -18.80 -26.36
C THR A 273 -4.57 -19.16 -25.02
N ASP A 274 -3.72 -20.17 -24.99
CA ASP A 274 -2.94 -20.64 -23.84
C ASP A 274 -1.48 -20.13 -23.87
N VAL A 275 -1.23 -19.04 -24.58
CA VAL A 275 0.13 -18.45 -24.73
C VAL A 275 0.61 -17.82 -23.42
N ASN A 276 1.83 -18.19 -23.04
CA ASN A 276 2.58 -17.61 -21.93
C ASN A 276 3.94 -17.10 -22.44
N PRO A 277 4.31 -15.80 -22.29
CA PRO A 277 3.58 -14.73 -21.60
C PRO A 277 2.32 -14.24 -22.35
N PRO A 278 1.35 -13.58 -21.68
CA PRO A 278 0.07 -13.19 -22.28
C PRO A 278 0.23 -12.34 -23.55
N ALA A 279 -0.51 -12.68 -24.61
CA ALA A 279 -0.50 -11.97 -25.89
C ALA A 279 -1.54 -10.83 -25.95
N LYS A 280 -1.31 -9.86 -26.84
CA LYS A 280 -2.30 -8.81 -27.16
C LYS A 280 -3.20 -9.27 -28.32
N PHE A 281 -4.49 -8.97 -28.22
CA PHE A 281 -5.50 -9.31 -29.23
C PHE A 281 -5.88 -8.12 -30.09
N PHE A 282 -6.14 -8.38 -31.37
CA PHE A 282 -6.59 -7.40 -32.36
C PHE A 282 -7.67 -8.01 -33.24
N TRP A 283 -8.79 -7.30 -33.40
CA TRP A 283 -9.89 -7.70 -34.26
C TRP A 283 -9.92 -6.88 -35.53
N PHE A 284 -10.06 -7.55 -36.66
CA PHE A 284 -10.22 -6.97 -37.98
C PHE A 284 -11.54 -7.44 -38.59
N ILE A 285 -12.23 -6.56 -39.32
CA ILE A 285 -13.37 -6.92 -40.15
C ILE A 285 -13.08 -6.38 -41.55
N ASN A 286 -13.09 -7.26 -42.56
CA ASN A 286 -12.75 -6.91 -43.94
C ASN A 286 -11.40 -6.17 -44.08
N GLY A 287 -10.43 -6.48 -43.22
CA GLY A 287 -9.10 -5.87 -43.22
C GLY A 287 -8.95 -4.59 -42.39
N GLU A 288 -10.03 -4.01 -41.87
CA GLU A 288 -9.96 -2.81 -41.02
C GLU A 288 -9.90 -3.15 -39.53
N LEU A 289 -8.99 -2.51 -38.79
CA LEU A 289 -8.85 -2.69 -37.33
C LEU A 289 -10.08 -2.15 -36.61
N GLN A 290 -10.73 -3.01 -35.83
CA GLN A 290 -11.95 -2.69 -35.09
C GLN A 290 -11.73 -2.51 -33.59
N SER A 291 -10.89 -3.35 -32.97
CA SER A 291 -10.65 -3.31 -31.52
C SER A 291 -9.37 -4.04 -31.12
N SER A 292 -8.89 -3.76 -29.91
CA SER A 292 -7.71 -4.40 -29.28
C SER A 292 -8.06 -5.08 -27.95
N SER A 293 -9.13 -5.87 -27.95
CA SER A 293 -9.64 -6.61 -26.78
C SER A 293 -9.76 -8.11 -27.06
N GLN A 294 -9.78 -8.92 -26.01
CA GLN A 294 -9.99 -10.37 -26.12
C GLN A 294 -11.37 -10.71 -26.68
N ASP A 295 -12.38 -9.95 -26.25
CA ASP A 295 -13.76 -10.11 -26.67
C ASP A 295 -14.20 -8.97 -27.61
N ARG A 296 -15.07 -9.29 -28.57
CA ARG A 296 -15.66 -8.32 -29.50
C ARG A 296 -17.16 -8.57 -29.67
N PHE A 297 -17.94 -7.54 -29.34
CA PHE A 297 -19.39 -7.53 -29.58
C PHE A 297 -19.73 -6.81 -30.89
N ILE A 298 -20.59 -7.39 -31.72
CA ILE A 298 -21.12 -6.82 -32.97
C ILE A 298 -22.64 -6.79 -32.86
N SER A 299 -23.23 -5.59 -32.89
CA SER A 299 -24.68 -5.41 -32.93
C SER A 299 -25.20 -5.34 -34.36
N ASN A 300 -26.41 -5.83 -34.62
CA ASN A 300 -27.09 -5.74 -35.91
C ASN A 300 -26.26 -6.25 -37.11
N ILE A 301 -25.84 -7.52 -37.04
CA ILE A 301 -25.00 -8.16 -38.08
C ILE A 301 -25.61 -8.02 -39.47
N ASN A 302 -24.78 -7.67 -40.46
CA ASN A 302 -25.12 -7.56 -41.87
C ASN A 302 -24.06 -8.24 -42.77
N ILE A 303 -24.29 -8.23 -44.09
CA ILE A 303 -23.40 -8.87 -45.09
C ILE A 303 -21.97 -8.31 -45.03
N ASN A 304 -21.77 -7.06 -44.60
CA ASN A 304 -20.45 -6.44 -44.48
C ASN A 304 -19.66 -6.96 -43.28
N ASN A 305 -20.22 -7.85 -42.46
CA ASN A 305 -19.53 -8.51 -41.35
C ASN A 305 -19.12 -9.96 -41.68
N SER A 306 -19.01 -10.32 -42.97
CA SER A 306 -18.82 -11.71 -43.40
C SER A 306 -17.51 -12.35 -42.92
N ASP A 307 -16.45 -11.57 -42.73
CA ASP A 307 -15.10 -12.13 -42.48
C ASP A 307 -14.35 -11.46 -41.31
N PRO A 308 -14.82 -11.64 -40.05
CA PRO A 308 -14.06 -11.23 -38.88
C PRO A 308 -12.79 -12.07 -38.73
N THR A 309 -11.66 -11.37 -38.67
CA THR A 309 -10.33 -11.94 -38.43
C THR A 309 -9.81 -11.51 -37.08
N THR A 310 -9.22 -12.44 -36.35
CA THR A 310 -8.43 -12.14 -35.14
C THR A 310 -6.96 -12.26 -35.46
N ALA A 311 -6.19 -11.28 -35.03
CA ALA A 311 -4.74 -11.38 -34.91
C ALA A 311 -4.36 -11.29 -33.44
N LEU A 312 -3.39 -12.09 -33.01
CA LEU A 312 -2.71 -11.86 -31.75
C LEU A 312 -1.22 -11.74 -31.98
N SER A 313 -0.61 -10.87 -31.18
CA SER A 313 0.81 -10.58 -31.23
C SER A 313 1.38 -10.71 -29.82
N ASN A 314 2.43 -11.50 -29.68
CA ASN A 314 3.20 -11.59 -28.45
C ASN A 314 4.43 -10.69 -28.57
N THR A 315 4.41 -9.59 -27.81
CA THR A 315 5.48 -8.59 -27.85
C THR A 315 6.79 -9.09 -27.24
N VAL A 316 6.78 -10.18 -26.47
CA VAL A 316 7.97 -10.76 -25.81
C VAL A 316 8.71 -11.72 -26.74
N THR A 317 7.99 -12.51 -27.53
CA THR A 317 8.59 -13.46 -28.48
C THR A 317 8.71 -12.91 -29.91
N VAL A 318 8.15 -11.73 -30.19
CA VAL A 318 8.09 -11.09 -31.53
C VAL A 318 7.33 -11.95 -32.56
N LEU A 319 6.56 -12.94 -32.09
CA LEU A 319 5.76 -13.83 -32.93
C LEU A 319 4.30 -13.33 -33.00
N SER A 320 3.69 -13.44 -34.19
CA SER A 320 2.27 -13.15 -34.42
C SER A 320 1.55 -14.35 -35.03
N LYS A 321 0.27 -14.52 -34.67
CA LYS A 321 -0.62 -15.54 -35.23
C LYS A 321 -1.98 -14.93 -35.56
N THR A 322 -2.54 -15.33 -36.68
CA THR A 322 -3.86 -14.90 -37.15
C THR A 322 -4.79 -16.09 -37.28
N THR A 323 -6.07 -15.86 -37.02
CA THR A 323 -7.14 -16.83 -37.31
C THR A 323 -8.36 -16.09 -37.80
N VAL A 324 -8.93 -16.59 -38.89
CA VAL A 324 -10.08 -16.01 -39.59
C VAL A 324 -11.30 -16.85 -39.25
N LYS A 325 -12.43 -16.19 -39.02
CA LYS A 325 -13.73 -16.85 -38.89
C LYS A 325 -14.68 -16.33 -39.94
N ASN A 326 -15.07 -17.20 -40.88
CA ASN A 326 -16.00 -16.85 -41.93
C ASN A 326 -17.42 -17.03 -41.42
N ILE A 327 -18.17 -15.94 -41.36
CA ILE A 327 -19.53 -15.90 -40.85
C ILE A 327 -20.51 -15.69 -42.01
N ARG A 328 -21.55 -16.53 -42.09
CA ARG A 328 -22.62 -16.44 -43.07
C ARG A 328 -23.85 -15.81 -42.45
N VAL A 329 -24.24 -14.66 -42.99
CA VAL A 329 -25.42 -13.92 -42.55
C VAL A 329 -26.61 -14.29 -43.44
N LEU A 330 -27.57 -15.02 -42.88
CA LEU A 330 -28.81 -15.37 -43.57
C LEU A 330 -29.72 -14.15 -43.58
N SER A 331 -30.16 -13.74 -44.78
CA SER A 331 -31.24 -12.77 -44.93
C SER A 331 -32.54 -13.35 -44.34
N LYS A 332 -33.42 -12.47 -43.85
CA LYS A 332 -34.77 -12.91 -43.47
C LYS A 332 -35.45 -13.52 -44.70
N TRP A 333 -35.97 -14.74 -44.55
CA TRP A 333 -36.83 -15.36 -45.54
C TRP A 333 -37.95 -14.40 -45.91
N ILE A 334 -37.96 -13.94 -47.16
CA ILE A 334 -39.16 -13.36 -47.78
C ILE A 334 -39.96 -14.57 -48.26
N SER A 335 -41.10 -14.83 -47.62
CA SER A 335 -42.05 -15.84 -48.07
C SER A 335 -42.73 -15.41 -49.37
N GLU A 336 -42.88 -16.37 -50.30
CA GLU A 336 -43.61 -16.35 -51.59
C GLU A 336 -42.84 -15.68 -52.75
N ILE A 337 -42.63 -16.33 -53.91
CA ILE A 337 -43.65 -16.92 -54.81
C ILE A 337 -43.11 -18.17 -55.55
N SER A 338 -44.04 -19.10 -55.77
CA SER A 338 -43.99 -20.29 -56.62
C SER A 338 -43.81 -20.01 -58.13
N ALA A 339 -42.90 -20.72 -58.81
CA ALA A 339 -43.11 -21.33 -60.15
C ALA A 339 -41.78 -21.86 -60.74
N PRO A 340 -41.82 -22.84 -61.67
CA PRO A 340 -40.81 -23.88 -61.80
C PRO A 340 -39.92 -23.76 -63.04
N GLY A 341 -38.72 -24.37 -62.93
CA GLY A 341 -37.91 -24.84 -64.05
C GLY A 341 -36.78 -23.89 -64.49
N LEU A 342 -35.53 -24.30 -64.24
CA LEU A 342 -34.53 -24.61 -65.29
C LEU A 342 -33.12 -24.77 -64.67
N GLU A 343 -32.53 -25.91 -65.03
CA GLU A 343 -31.11 -26.20 -65.25
C GLU A 343 -30.07 -25.98 -64.14
N TRP A 344 -29.58 -27.13 -63.66
CA TRP A 344 -28.27 -27.29 -63.06
C TRP A 344 -27.18 -27.06 -64.11
N VAL A 345 -26.60 -25.86 -64.12
CA VAL A 345 -25.28 -25.66 -64.73
C VAL A 345 -24.22 -25.95 -63.67
N ASN A 346 -23.62 -27.14 -63.78
CA ASN A 346 -22.31 -27.40 -63.22
C ASN A 346 -21.31 -26.42 -63.84
N ASN A 347 -20.58 -25.65 -63.03
CA ASN A 347 -19.17 -25.47 -63.34
C ASN A 347 -18.29 -25.19 -62.10
N PRO A 348 -17.06 -25.73 -62.08
CA PRO A 348 -16.15 -25.74 -60.94
C PRO A 348 -15.09 -24.64 -61.05
N PHE A 349 -14.69 -24.01 -59.94
CA PHE A 349 -13.42 -23.29 -59.76
C PHE A 349 -13.20 -23.26 -58.24
N ILE A 350 -12.23 -23.95 -57.62
CA ILE A 350 -10.77 -23.87 -57.74
C ILE A 350 -10.28 -22.43 -57.91
N CYS A 351 -9.97 -21.80 -56.78
CA CYS A 351 -8.60 -21.44 -56.41
C CYS A 351 -8.45 -21.59 -54.90
#